data_AF-A0A956BMQ4-F1
#
_entry.id   AF-A0A956BMQ4-F1
#
_cell.length_a   1.000
_cell.length_b   1.000
_cell.length_c   1.000
_cell.angle_alpha   90.00
_cell.angle_beta   90.00
_cell.angle_gamma   90.00
#
_symmetry.space_group_name_H-M   'P 1'
#
loop_
_entity.id
_entity.type
_entity.pdbx_description
1 polymer ?
#
loop_
_entity_poly.entity_id
_entity_poly.type
_entity_poly.pdbx_seq_one_letter_code
_entity_poly.pdbx_strand_id
1 'polypeptide(L)'
;MGTRETLFERADVRDEDVDDIVALAARLQDEARDAADEPTAEEVQAVARELDIAPEYVDQAIAKVAAQKEAEAASRAREAQEAGERRQLLLRGAGVAGALGALGLLGLLGLAVAADSRMDTARGVRDQAERSLVVVLDRQASLAPQLVGLAGGDGAELASLASDLRGAGDLDARMAASDALGAAMATALGRLPPAADPATTQSRLELQYEVTGTANRITTERRRYEEADAAYAATRQGLGASIALGLGLHP
;
A
#
# COMPACT_ATOMS: atom_id res chain seq x y z
N MET A 1 -17.86 -59.60 5.16
CA MET A 1 -16.80 -58.64 4.83
C MET A 1 -17.05 -58.13 3.42
N GLY A 2 -17.17 -56.81 3.25
CA GLY A 2 -17.41 -56.21 1.94
C GLY A 2 -16.12 -56.11 1.13
N THR A 3 -16.22 -56.15 -0.20
CA THR A 3 -15.08 -55.99 -1.13
C THR A 3 -14.25 -54.72 -0.87
N ARG A 4 -14.87 -53.69 -0.29
CA ARG A 4 -14.23 -52.43 0.12
C ARG A 4 -13.26 -52.60 1.30
N GLU A 5 -13.62 -53.38 2.32
CA GLU A 5 -12.75 -53.62 3.49
C GLU A 5 -11.50 -54.41 3.11
N THR A 6 -11.62 -55.39 2.22
CA THR A 6 -10.48 -56.16 1.69
C THR A 6 -9.51 -55.34 0.85
N LEU A 7 -9.94 -54.22 0.27
CA LEU A 7 -9.07 -53.31 -0.49
C LEU A 7 -8.29 -52.36 0.41
N PHE A 8 -8.85 -51.96 1.55
CA PHE A 8 -8.13 -51.18 2.56
C PHE A 8 -7.05 -51.98 3.31
N GLU A 9 -7.17 -53.31 3.35
CA GLU A 9 -6.16 -54.18 3.97
C GLU A 9 -4.95 -54.46 3.05
N ARG A 10 -5.00 -54.04 1.79
CA ARG A 10 -3.92 -54.23 0.81
C ARG A 10 -2.88 -53.13 0.93
N ALA A 11 -1.66 -53.51 1.33
CA ALA A 11 -0.54 -52.59 1.51
C ALA A 11 -0.09 -51.87 0.22
N ASP A 12 -0.53 -52.33 -0.94
CA ASP A 12 -0.21 -51.76 -2.25
C ASP A 12 -1.25 -50.75 -2.78
N VAL A 13 -2.30 -50.46 -2.01
CA VAL A 13 -3.36 -49.51 -2.40
C VAL A 13 -3.44 -48.40 -1.34
N ARG A 14 -3.43 -47.14 -1.77
CA ARG A 14 -3.59 -46.00 -0.86
C ARG A 14 -5.08 -45.80 -0.55
N ASP A 15 -5.40 -45.42 0.68
CA ASP A 15 -6.77 -45.21 1.14
C ASP A 15 -7.56 -44.21 0.27
N GLU A 16 -6.88 -43.20 -0.27
CA GLU A 16 -7.48 -42.18 -1.15
C GLU A 16 -7.86 -42.71 -2.54
N ASP A 17 -7.28 -43.83 -3.00
CA ASP A 17 -7.51 -44.40 -4.33
C ASP A 17 -8.61 -45.49 -4.32
N VAL A 18 -9.07 -45.94 -3.14
CA VAL A 18 -10.00 -47.09 -3.02
C VAL A 18 -11.33 -46.82 -3.72
N ASP A 19 -11.87 -45.62 -3.60
CA ASP A 19 -13.15 -45.25 -4.20
C ASP A 19 -13.07 -45.16 -5.73
N ASP A 20 -11.93 -44.66 -6.24
CA ASP A 20 -11.66 -44.60 -7.68
C ASP A 20 -11.48 -46.01 -8.27
N ILE A 21 -10.84 -46.92 -7.55
CA ILE A 21 -10.66 -48.32 -7.96
C ILE A 21 -12.00 -49.06 -8.02
N VAL A 22 -12.87 -48.88 -7.01
CA VAL A 22 -14.21 -49.49 -7.00
C VAL A 22 -15.06 -48.93 -8.14
N ALA A 23 -15.02 -47.62 -8.39
CA ALA A 23 -15.73 -47.01 -9.50
C ALA A 23 -15.21 -47.50 -10.86
N LEU A 24 -13.89 -47.67 -11.02
CA LEU A 24 -13.29 -48.24 -12.23
C LEU A 24 -13.69 -49.71 -12.42
N ALA A 25 -13.67 -50.52 -11.36
CA ALA A 25 -14.04 -51.92 -11.41
C ALA A 25 -15.52 -52.12 -11.77
N ALA A 26 -16.42 -51.30 -11.22
CA ALA A 26 -17.84 -51.30 -11.60
C ALA A 26 -18.02 -50.95 -13.08
N ARG A 27 -17.30 -49.92 -13.57
CA ARG A 27 -17.35 -49.53 -14.98
C ARG A 27 -16.85 -50.64 -15.91
N LEU A 28 -15.75 -51.31 -15.56
CA LEU A 28 -15.22 -52.44 -16.32
C LEU A 28 -16.18 -53.65 -16.31
N GLN A 29 -16.89 -53.87 -15.20
CA GLN A 29 -17.90 -54.93 -15.11
C GLN A 29 -19.10 -54.64 -16.01
N ASP A 30 -19.59 -53.40 -16.01
CA ASP A 30 -20.67 -52.96 -16.89
C ASP A 30 -20.24 -53.05 -18.37
N GLU A 31 -19.04 -52.58 -18.71
CA GLU A 31 -18.47 -52.72 -20.06
C GLU A 31 -18.35 -54.20 -20.50
N ALA A 32 -17.93 -55.09 -19.60
CA ALA A 32 -17.84 -56.52 -19.89
C ALA A 32 -19.23 -57.17 -20.06
N ARG A 33 -20.24 -56.68 -19.34
CA ARG A 33 -21.62 -57.15 -19.46
C ARG A 33 -22.25 -56.65 -20.76
N ASP A 34 -22.07 -55.39 -21.09
CA ASP A 34 -22.52 -54.79 -22.35
C ASP A 34 -21.85 -55.46 -23.55
N ALA A 35 -20.56 -55.78 -23.45
CA ALA A 35 -19.83 -56.53 -24.47
C ALA A 35 -20.33 -57.99 -24.60
N ALA A 36 -20.85 -58.59 -23.53
CA ALA A 36 -21.46 -59.92 -23.58
C ALA A 36 -22.88 -59.89 -24.18
N ASP A 37 -23.57 -58.74 -24.11
CA ASP A 37 -24.87 -58.49 -24.72
C ASP A 37 -24.76 -57.99 -26.18
N GLU A 38 -23.55 -57.76 -26.70
CA GLU A 38 -23.36 -57.43 -28.12
C GLU A 38 -23.71 -58.66 -28.99
N PRO A 39 -24.64 -58.53 -29.96
CA PRO A 39 -25.08 -59.64 -30.78
C PRO A 39 -23.89 -60.18 -31.58
N THR A 40 -23.66 -61.47 -31.46
CA THR A 40 -22.59 -62.17 -32.17
C THR A 40 -22.82 -62.10 -33.69
N ALA A 41 -21.76 -62.21 -34.48
CA ALA A 41 -21.87 -62.19 -35.94
C ALA A 41 -22.85 -63.26 -36.46
N GLU A 42 -22.95 -64.40 -35.77
CA GLU A 42 -23.87 -65.49 -36.09
C GLU A 42 -25.34 -65.11 -35.80
N GLU A 43 -25.61 -64.43 -34.69
CA GLU A 43 -26.95 -63.92 -34.33
C GLU A 43 -27.41 -62.83 -35.30
N VAL A 44 -26.50 -61.91 -35.67
CA VAL A 44 -26.79 -60.87 -36.67
C VAL A 44 -27.10 -61.51 -38.03
N GLN A 45 -26.37 -62.56 -38.43
CA GLN A 45 -26.65 -63.32 -39.65
C GLN A 45 -27.93 -64.17 -39.58
N ALA A 46 -28.34 -64.62 -38.38
CA ALA A 46 -29.60 -65.32 -38.18
C ALA A 46 -30.80 -64.37 -38.36
N VAL A 47 -30.73 -63.18 -37.75
CA VAL A 47 -31.77 -62.13 -37.91
C VAL A 47 -31.82 -61.63 -39.35
N ALA A 48 -30.69 -61.45 -40.02
CA ALA A 48 -30.65 -61.05 -41.43
C ALA A 48 -31.33 -62.06 -42.36
N ARG A 49 -31.19 -63.37 -42.07
CA ARG A 49 -31.88 -64.44 -42.80
C ARG A 49 -33.40 -64.41 -42.58
N GLU A 50 -33.86 -64.07 -41.38
CA GLU A 50 -35.28 -63.91 -41.09
C GLU A 50 -35.89 -62.70 -41.82
N LEU A 51 -35.08 -61.69 -42.11
CA LEU A 51 -35.48 -60.48 -42.83
C LEU A 51 -35.23 -60.55 -44.35
N ASP A 52 -34.91 -61.73 -44.90
CA ASP A 52 -34.59 -61.95 -46.33
C ASP A 52 -33.44 -61.06 -46.87
N ILE A 53 -32.48 -60.71 -46.02
CA ILE A 53 -31.30 -59.91 -46.41
C ILE A 53 -30.17 -60.85 -46.83
N ALA A 54 -29.60 -60.64 -48.01
CA ALA A 54 -28.49 -61.48 -48.49
C ALA A 54 -27.23 -61.29 -47.60
N PRO A 55 -26.53 -62.37 -47.24
CA PRO A 55 -25.41 -62.34 -46.28
C PRO A 55 -24.26 -61.42 -46.70
N GLU A 56 -24.04 -61.26 -48.01
CA GLU A 56 -23.03 -60.34 -48.56
C GLU A 56 -23.25 -58.88 -48.14
N TYR A 57 -24.51 -58.46 -47.93
CA TYR A 57 -24.81 -57.10 -47.45
C TYR A 57 -24.66 -56.95 -45.93
N VAL A 58 -24.79 -58.05 -45.18
CA VAL A 58 -24.58 -58.07 -43.72
C VAL A 58 -23.10 -57.87 -43.41
N ASP A 59 -22.21 -58.59 -44.10
CA ASP A 59 -20.76 -58.46 -43.90
C ASP A 59 -20.27 -57.06 -44.31
N GLN A 60 -20.82 -56.48 -45.39
CA GLN A 60 -20.54 -55.10 -45.78
C GLN A 60 -21.04 -54.08 -44.75
N ALA A 61 -22.22 -54.32 -44.16
CA ALA A 61 -22.76 -53.45 -43.12
C ALA A 61 -21.93 -53.52 -41.83
N ILE A 62 -21.51 -54.71 -41.40
CA ILE A 62 -20.63 -54.91 -40.24
C ILE A 62 -19.28 -54.20 -40.47
N ALA A 63 -18.66 -54.40 -41.64
CA ALA A 63 -17.40 -53.74 -41.98
C ALA A 63 -17.54 -52.21 -41.99
N LYS A 64 -18.66 -51.68 -42.51
CA LYS A 64 -18.92 -50.23 -42.55
C LYS A 64 -19.17 -49.64 -41.16
N VAL A 65 -19.91 -50.33 -40.30
CA VAL A 65 -20.14 -49.90 -38.91
C VAL A 65 -18.86 -49.96 -38.09
N ALA A 66 -18.04 -51.00 -38.28
CA ALA A 66 -16.72 -51.09 -37.64
C ALA A 66 -15.83 -49.91 -38.04
N ALA A 67 -15.72 -49.63 -39.34
CA ALA A 67 -14.95 -48.48 -39.85
C ALA A 67 -15.49 -47.13 -39.33
N GLN A 68 -16.81 -46.99 -39.18
CA GLN A 68 -17.42 -45.78 -38.63
C GLN A 68 -17.15 -45.61 -37.13
N LYS A 69 -17.25 -46.69 -36.33
CA LYS A 69 -16.90 -46.67 -34.91
C LYS A 69 -15.42 -46.29 -34.70
N GLU A 70 -14.51 -46.81 -35.52
CA GLU A 70 -13.08 -46.45 -35.48
C GLU A 70 -12.85 -44.97 -35.80
N ALA A 71 -13.54 -44.43 -36.81
CA ALA A 71 -13.45 -43.02 -37.17
C ALA A 71 -13.99 -42.08 -36.06
N GLU A 72 -15.10 -42.46 -35.42
CA GLU A 72 -15.66 -41.71 -34.28
C GLU A 72 -14.78 -41.80 -33.03
N ALA A 73 -14.18 -42.95 -32.75
CA ALA A 73 -13.24 -43.10 -31.65
C ALA A 73 -12.00 -42.23 -31.88
N ALA A 74 -11.50 -42.18 -33.13
CA ALA A 74 -10.38 -41.33 -33.50
C ALA A 74 -10.72 -39.82 -33.40
N SER A 75 -11.95 -39.40 -33.76
CA SER A 75 -12.36 -38.00 -33.62
C SER A 75 -12.53 -37.60 -32.15
N ARG A 76 -13.17 -38.44 -31.33
CA ARG A 76 -13.31 -38.21 -29.88
C ARG A 76 -11.96 -38.15 -29.18
N ALA A 77 -11.01 -39.00 -29.57
CA ALA A 77 -9.66 -38.97 -29.02
C ALA A 77 -8.93 -37.65 -29.35
N ARG A 78 -9.10 -37.13 -30.58
CA ARG A 78 -8.53 -35.83 -30.99
C ARG A 78 -9.18 -34.67 -30.23
N GLU A 79 -10.51 -34.66 -30.10
CA GLU A 79 -11.22 -33.63 -29.33
C GLU A 79 -10.82 -33.63 -27.84
N ALA A 80 -10.65 -34.81 -27.24
CA ALA A 80 -10.19 -34.94 -25.86
C ALA A 80 -8.75 -34.42 -25.68
N GLN A 81 -7.87 -34.68 -26.65
CA GLN A 81 -6.51 -34.13 -26.66
C GLN A 81 -6.52 -32.59 -26.75
N GLU A 82 -7.29 -32.02 -27.68
CA GLU A 82 -7.41 -30.56 -27.85
C GLU A 82 -8.04 -29.87 -26.61
N ALA A 83 -9.02 -30.50 -25.98
CA ALA A 83 -9.64 -29.99 -24.75
C ALA A 83 -8.64 -29.94 -23.59
N GLY A 84 -7.75 -30.93 -23.48
CA GLY A 84 -6.67 -30.97 -22.50
C GLY A 84 -5.66 -29.82 -22.67
N GLU A 85 -5.23 -29.57 -23.90
CA GLU A 85 -4.28 -28.49 -24.22
C GLU A 85 -4.88 -27.10 -23.96
N ARG A 86 -6.13 -26.85 -24.35
CA ARG A 86 -6.82 -25.58 -24.08
C ARG A 86 -6.96 -25.31 -22.58
N ARG A 87 -7.26 -26.35 -21.79
CA ARG A 87 -7.40 -26.22 -20.33
C ARG A 87 -6.06 -25.89 -19.66
N GLN A 88 -4.96 -26.49 -20.12
CA GLN A 88 -3.61 -26.14 -19.65
C GLN A 88 -3.21 -24.70 -20.02
N LEU A 89 -3.51 -24.24 -21.23
CA LEU A 89 -3.21 -22.87 -21.66
C LEU A 89 -3.97 -21.82 -20.83
N LEU A 90 -5.25 -22.05 -20.54
CA LEU A 90 -6.05 -21.15 -19.70
C LEU A 90 -5.52 -21.07 -18.25
N LEU A 91 -5.14 -22.20 -17.67
CA LEU A 91 -4.57 -22.24 -16.31
C LEU A 91 -3.21 -21.52 -16.24
N ARG A 92 -2.35 -21.68 -17.26
CA ARG A 92 -1.08 -20.95 -17.36
C ARG A 92 -1.32 -19.43 -17.52
N GLY A 93 -2.29 -19.05 -18.35
CA GLY A 93 -2.67 -17.64 -18.53
C GLY A 93 -3.18 -16.98 -17.24
N ALA A 94 -4.02 -17.69 -16.47
CA ALA A 94 -4.53 -17.21 -15.19
C ALA A 94 -3.41 -17.02 -14.14
N GLY A 95 -2.44 -17.94 -14.09
CA GLY A 95 -1.30 -17.84 -13.17
C GLY A 95 -0.43 -16.59 -13.42
N VAL A 96 -0.16 -16.27 -14.68
CA VAL A 96 0.63 -15.08 -15.05
C VAL A 96 -0.12 -13.78 -14.71
N ALA A 97 -1.41 -13.71 -15.02
CA ALA A 97 -2.23 -12.55 -14.68
C ALA A 97 -2.32 -12.32 -13.16
N GLY A 98 -2.48 -13.39 -12.37
CA GLY A 98 -2.48 -13.32 -10.91
C GLY A 98 -1.14 -12.83 -10.33
N ALA A 99 -0.01 -13.32 -10.84
CA ALA A 99 1.31 -12.88 -10.40
C ALA A 99 1.59 -11.41 -10.72
N LEU A 100 1.21 -10.94 -11.91
CA LEU A 100 1.33 -9.53 -12.30
C LEU A 100 0.42 -8.62 -11.45
N GLY A 101 -0.81 -9.06 -11.15
CA GLY A 101 -1.71 -8.34 -10.26
C GLY A 101 -1.15 -8.19 -8.84
N ALA A 102 -0.57 -9.27 -8.28
CA ALA A 102 0.06 -9.26 -6.97
C ALA A 102 1.30 -8.35 -6.92
N LEU A 103 2.14 -8.37 -7.96
CA LEU A 103 3.29 -7.47 -8.09
C LEU A 103 2.86 -6.01 -8.20
N GLY A 104 1.80 -5.71 -8.95
CA GLY A 104 1.22 -4.37 -9.03
C GLY A 104 0.73 -3.86 -7.67
N LEU A 105 0.02 -4.70 -6.92
CA LEU A 105 -0.44 -4.40 -5.56
C LEU A 105 0.72 -4.18 -4.58
N LEU A 106 1.75 -5.03 -4.62
CA LEU A 106 2.97 -4.87 -3.81
C LEU A 106 3.74 -3.59 -4.17
N GLY A 107 3.82 -3.24 -5.45
CA GLY A 107 4.43 -2.00 -5.92
C GLY A 107 3.69 -0.77 -5.37
N LEU A 108 2.35 -0.76 -5.45
CA LEU A 108 1.51 0.30 -4.88
C LEU A 108 1.67 0.41 -3.36
N LEU A 109 1.74 -0.73 -2.65
CA LEU A 109 1.94 -0.76 -1.21
C LEU A 109 3.32 -0.21 -0.80
N GLY A 110 4.38 -0.55 -1.54
CA GLY A 110 5.73 -0.02 -1.32
C GLY A 110 5.82 1.50 -1.53
N LEU A 111 5.11 2.03 -2.54
CA LEU A 111 4.99 3.47 -2.78
C LEU A 111 4.27 4.19 -1.63
N ALA A 112 3.21 3.60 -1.07
CA ALA A 112 2.49 4.17 0.06
C ALA A 112 3.35 4.26 1.33
N VAL A 113 4.12 3.21 1.65
CA VAL A 113 5.02 3.21 2.82
C VAL A 113 6.16 4.22 2.67
N ALA A 114 6.73 4.34 1.48
CA ALA A 114 7.79 5.33 1.21
C ALA A 114 7.26 6.77 1.29
N ALA A 115 6.00 7.01 0.89
CA ALA A 115 5.33 8.29 1.00
C ALA A 115 5.12 8.73 2.46
N ASP A 116 4.68 7.79 3.31
CA ASP A 116 4.40 8.04 4.73
C ASP A 116 5.66 8.44 5.50
N SER A 117 6.77 7.71 5.29
CA SER A 117 8.05 8.01 5.96
C SER A 117 8.61 9.40 5.63
N ARG A 118 8.45 9.87 4.39
CA ARG A 118 8.89 11.21 3.97
C ARG A 118 8.03 12.31 4.58
N MET A 119 6.73 12.09 4.68
CA MET A 119 5.81 13.03 5.29
C MET A 119 6.08 13.20 6.78
N ASP A 120 6.28 12.09 7.50
CA ASP A 120 6.59 12.13 8.93
C ASP A 120 7.95 12.79 9.20
N THR A 121 8.94 12.53 8.35
CA THR A 121 10.24 13.22 8.45
C THR A 121 10.08 14.74 8.25
N ALA A 122 9.36 15.16 7.20
CA ALA A 122 9.14 16.57 6.91
C ALA A 122 8.33 17.27 8.02
N ARG A 123 7.31 16.59 8.56
CA ARG A 123 6.52 17.07 9.71
C ARG A 123 7.43 17.22 10.95
N GLY A 124 8.25 16.22 11.25
CA GLY A 124 9.15 16.26 12.40
C GLY A 124 10.18 17.41 12.33
N VAL A 125 10.71 17.70 11.14
CA VAL A 125 11.63 18.83 10.93
C VAL A 125 10.91 20.18 11.14
N ARG A 126 9.69 20.33 10.60
CA ARG A 126 8.84 21.52 10.81
C ARG A 126 8.55 21.74 12.30
N ASP A 127 8.10 20.70 13.01
CA ASP A 127 7.76 20.78 14.44
C ASP A 127 9.00 21.07 15.31
N GLN A 128 10.19 20.61 14.89
CA GLN A 128 11.44 20.95 15.56
C GLN A 128 11.82 22.42 15.36
N ALA A 129 11.69 22.94 14.13
CA ALA A 129 11.97 24.34 13.83
C ALA A 129 11.01 25.27 14.57
N GLU A 130 9.72 24.93 14.60
CA GLU A 130 8.69 25.66 15.35
C GLU A 130 9.02 25.75 16.84
N ARG A 131 9.31 24.62 17.49
CA ARG A 131 9.69 24.60 18.91
C ARG A 131 10.94 25.43 19.20
N SER A 132 11.92 25.37 18.30
CA SER A 132 13.16 26.15 18.43
C SER A 132 12.87 27.65 18.36
N LEU A 133 12.00 28.08 17.44
CA LEU A 133 11.56 29.47 17.33
C LEU A 133 10.81 29.91 18.59
N VAL A 134 9.82 29.13 19.07
CA VAL A 134 9.04 29.43 20.28
C VAL A 134 9.94 29.68 21.50
N VAL A 135 10.97 28.86 21.72
CA VAL A 135 11.93 29.05 22.83
C VAL A 135 12.62 30.41 22.77
N VAL A 136 12.96 30.89 21.57
CA VAL A 136 13.63 32.19 21.39
C VAL A 136 12.64 33.34 21.59
N LEU A 137 11.39 33.19 21.13
CA LEU A 137 10.32 34.15 21.38
C LEU A 137 10.05 34.30 22.89
N ASP A 138 9.99 33.18 23.62
CA ASP A 138 9.81 33.18 25.08
C ASP A 138 11.01 33.82 25.78
N ARG A 139 12.24 33.61 25.27
CA ARG A 139 13.44 34.31 25.78
C ARG A 139 13.29 35.82 25.62
N GLN A 140 12.87 36.31 24.45
CA GLN A 140 12.62 37.73 24.23
C GLN A 140 11.61 38.29 25.25
N ALA A 141 10.49 37.59 25.46
CA ALA A 141 9.49 37.99 26.46
C ALA A 141 10.08 38.07 27.88
N SER A 142 11.04 37.21 28.22
CA SER A 142 11.72 37.18 29.52
C SER A 142 12.72 38.32 29.74
N LEU A 143 13.13 39.04 28.69
CA LEU A 143 14.01 40.20 28.80
C LEU A 143 13.25 41.48 29.21
N ALA A 144 11.94 41.53 28.96
CA ALA A 144 11.13 42.72 29.24
C ALA A 144 11.23 43.19 30.70
N PRO A 145 11.11 42.34 31.74
CA PRO A 145 11.23 42.77 33.13
C PRO A 145 12.61 43.38 33.48
N GLN A 146 13.69 42.89 32.85
CA GLN A 146 15.04 43.40 33.08
C GLN A 146 15.19 44.82 32.52
N LEU A 147 14.64 45.07 31.33
CA LEU A 147 14.58 46.41 30.74
C LEU A 147 13.77 47.38 31.61
N VAL A 148 12.64 46.94 32.15
CA VAL A 148 11.82 47.76 33.07
C VAL A 148 12.59 48.13 34.33
N GLY A 149 13.36 47.19 34.90
CA GLY A 149 14.23 47.46 36.04
C GLY A 149 15.28 48.52 35.76
N LEU A 150 15.90 48.48 34.57
CA LEU A 150 16.91 49.48 34.15
C LEU A 150 16.32 50.83 33.76
N ALA A 151 15.08 50.87 33.27
CA ALA A 151 14.38 52.10 32.87
C ALA A 151 13.77 52.88 34.05
N GLY A 152 13.89 52.38 35.29
CA GLY A 152 13.35 53.04 36.47
C GLY A 152 11.87 52.74 36.74
N GLY A 153 11.34 51.63 36.21
CA GLY A 153 10.05 51.07 36.61
C GLY A 153 8.83 51.44 35.74
N ASP A 154 8.93 52.42 34.85
CA ASP A 154 7.83 52.77 33.94
C ASP A 154 7.81 51.82 32.72
N GLY A 155 7.25 50.63 32.95
CA GLY A 155 7.39 49.47 32.07
C GLY A 155 6.09 48.82 31.63
N ALA A 156 4.95 49.47 31.84
CA ALA A 156 3.62 48.89 31.62
C ALA A 156 3.42 48.39 30.18
N GLU A 157 3.90 49.16 29.20
CA GLU A 157 3.84 48.80 27.77
C GLU A 157 4.65 47.52 27.48
N LEU A 158 5.91 47.45 27.92
CA LEU A 158 6.76 46.27 27.74
C LEU A 158 6.19 45.03 28.43
N ALA A 159 5.61 45.20 29.62
CA ALA A 159 4.97 44.12 30.36
C ALA A 159 3.71 43.61 29.63
N SER A 160 2.89 44.51 29.08
CA SER A 160 1.72 44.15 28.27
C SER A 160 2.14 43.39 27.01
N LEU A 161 3.07 43.93 26.22
CA LEU A 161 3.53 43.28 24.99
C LEU A 161 4.19 41.92 25.24
N ALA A 162 4.93 41.78 26.34
CA ALA A 162 5.48 40.48 26.74
C ALA A 162 4.38 39.48 27.17
N SER A 163 3.29 39.98 27.76
CA SER A 163 2.11 39.16 28.06
C SER A 163 1.38 38.74 26.78
N ASP A 164 1.19 39.67 25.83
CA ASP A 164 0.56 39.42 24.54
C ASP A 164 1.33 38.36 23.75
N LEU A 165 2.67 38.46 23.72
CA LEU A 165 3.54 37.46 23.10
C LEU A 165 3.35 36.06 23.71
N ARG A 166 3.26 35.94 25.04
CA ARG A 166 3.05 34.63 25.70
C ARG A 166 1.62 34.11 25.50
N GLY A 167 0.64 35.01 25.45
CA GLY A 167 -0.78 34.70 25.32
C GLY A 167 -1.26 34.43 23.89
N ALA A 168 -0.46 34.77 22.88
CA ALA A 168 -0.78 34.51 21.48
C ALA A 168 -0.98 32.99 21.20
N GLY A 169 -2.09 32.67 20.56
CA GLY A 169 -2.60 31.29 20.40
C GLY A 169 -2.00 30.50 19.25
N ASP A 170 -1.39 31.18 18.27
CA ASP A 170 -0.71 30.56 17.13
C ASP A 170 0.65 31.24 16.87
N LEU A 171 1.47 30.61 16.04
CA LEU A 171 2.83 31.06 15.77
C LEU A 171 2.89 32.40 15.02
N ASP A 172 1.95 32.66 14.12
CA ASP A 172 1.90 33.91 13.35
C ASP A 172 1.60 35.10 14.27
N ALA A 173 0.61 34.95 15.16
CA ALA A 173 0.30 35.93 16.18
C ALA A 173 1.48 36.14 17.14
N ARG A 174 2.21 35.07 17.50
CA ARG A 174 3.43 35.15 18.31
C ARG A 174 4.54 35.92 17.60
N MET A 175 4.77 35.70 16.30
CA MET A 175 5.78 36.44 15.54
C MET A 175 5.44 37.94 15.46
N ALA A 176 4.18 38.28 15.19
CA ALA A 176 3.73 39.67 15.16
C ALA A 176 3.88 40.36 16.53
N ALA A 177 3.52 39.68 17.62
CA ALA A 177 3.70 40.19 18.98
C ALA A 177 5.20 40.34 19.34
N SER A 178 6.05 39.43 18.86
CA SER A 178 7.51 39.50 19.02
C SER A 178 8.12 40.70 18.30
N ASP A 179 7.66 41.00 17.09
CA ASP A 179 8.11 42.18 16.34
C ASP A 179 7.72 43.47 17.07
N ALA A 180 6.48 43.55 17.57
CA ALA A 180 6.02 44.68 18.38
C ALA A 180 6.83 44.85 19.68
N LEU A 181 7.07 43.74 20.40
CA LEU A 181 7.90 43.75 21.61
C LEU A 181 9.33 44.18 21.29
N GLY A 182 9.93 43.67 20.22
CA GLY A 182 11.29 44.03 19.80
C GLY A 182 11.43 45.52 19.49
N ALA A 183 10.45 46.11 18.79
CA ALA A 183 10.42 47.55 18.51
C ALA A 183 10.29 48.39 19.80
N ALA A 184 9.44 47.96 20.74
CA ALA A 184 9.28 48.63 22.02
C ALA A 184 10.56 48.53 22.88
N MET A 185 11.23 47.38 22.90
CA MET A 185 12.52 47.19 23.59
C MET A 185 13.62 48.10 23.03
N ALA A 186 13.73 48.20 21.70
CA ALA A 186 14.69 49.08 21.05
C ALA A 186 14.42 50.56 21.41
N THR A 187 13.15 50.96 21.40
CA THR A 187 12.72 52.31 21.80
C THR A 187 13.04 52.59 23.27
N ALA A 188 12.77 51.63 24.16
CA ALA A 188 13.06 51.74 25.59
C ALA A 188 14.57 51.89 25.85
N LEU A 189 15.40 51.06 25.20
CA LEU A 189 16.87 51.15 25.28
C LEU A 189 17.39 52.53 24.83
N GLY A 190 16.83 53.09 23.76
CA GLY A 190 17.19 54.42 23.26
C GLY A 190 16.79 55.59 24.16
N ARG A 191 15.81 55.39 25.05
CA ARG A 191 15.33 56.40 26.02
C ARG A 191 16.04 56.34 27.37
N LEU A 192 16.87 55.33 27.62
CA LEU A 192 17.57 55.19 28.90
C LEU A 192 18.45 56.42 29.17
N PRO A 193 18.37 57.04 30.37
CA PRO A 193 19.23 58.17 30.71
C PRO A 193 20.70 57.73 30.70
N PRO A 194 21.68 58.63 30.56
CA PRO A 194 23.09 58.27 30.70
C PRO A 194 23.35 57.49 32.00
N ALA A 195 24.15 56.44 31.94
CA ALA A 195 24.47 55.65 33.12
C ALA A 195 25.30 56.50 34.11
N ALA A 196 24.90 56.50 35.39
CA ALA A 196 25.55 57.30 36.42
C ALA A 196 26.87 56.68 36.92
N ASP A 197 27.02 55.36 36.75
CA ASP A 197 28.15 54.59 37.24
C ASP A 197 28.58 53.48 36.25
N PRO A 198 29.80 52.94 36.40
CA PRO A 198 30.31 51.89 35.52
C PRO A 198 29.52 50.57 35.56
N ALA A 199 28.92 50.18 36.70
CA ALA A 199 28.16 48.95 36.81
C ALA A 199 26.85 49.04 36.02
N THR A 200 26.12 50.15 36.15
CA THR A 200 24.91 50.42 35.35
C THR A 200 25.22 50.49 33.85
N THR A 201 26.40 51.03 33.49
CA THR A 201 26.87 51.05 32.09
C THR A 201 27.07 49.62 31.57
N GLN A 202 27.74 48.77 32.35
CA GLN A 202 28.00 47.39 31.98
C GLN A 202 26.69 46.59 31.83
N SER A 203 25.77 46.67 32.80
CA SER A 203 24.48 45.98 32.72
C SER A 203 23.64 46.41 31.51
N ARG A 204 23.72 47.70 31.12
CA ARG A 204 23.07 48.19 29.91
C ARG A 204 23.66 47.60 28.65
N LEU A 205 25.00 47.56 28.55
CA LEU A 205 25.68 46.97 27.39
C LEU A 205 25.34 45.48 27.26
N GLU A 206 25.35 44.74 28.38
CA GLU A 206 24.95 43.32 28.41
C GLU A 206 23.53 43.11 27.90
N LEU A 207 22.58 43.92 28.37
CA LEU A 207 21.20 43.81 27.93
C LEU A 207 21.01 44.23 26.46
N GLN A 208 21.75 45.24 25.99
CA GLN A 208 21.75 45.62 24.57
C GLN A 208 22.27 44.47 23.70
N TYR A 209 23.36 43.80 24.10
CA TYR A 209 23.88 42.64 23.40
C TYR A 209 22.90 41.47 23.44
N GLU A 210 22.24 41.23 24.56
CA GLU A 210 21.27 40.15 24.68
C GLU A 210 20.01 40.38 23.84
N VAL A 211 19.46 41.60 23.83
CA VAL A 211 18.31 41.97 22.98
C VAL A 211 18.68 41.85 21.50
N THR A 212 19.84 42.38 21.10
CA THR A 212 20.32 42.31 19.70
C THR A 212 20.59 40.86 19.29
N GLY A 213 21.23 40.08 20.17
CA GLY A 213 21.51 38.66 19.95
C GLY A 213 20.23 37.84 19.82
N THR A 214 19.23 38.12 20.65
CA THR A 214 17.91 37.48 20.58
C THR A 214 17.22 37.82 19.26
N ALA A 215 17.20 39.08 18.83
CA ALA A 215 16.61 39.48 17.55
C ALA A 215 17.27 38.76 16.35
N ASN A 216 18.61 38.67 16.33
CA ASN A 216 19.33 37.94 15.29
C ASN A 216 18.99 36.44 15.29
N ARG A 217 18.84 35.85 16.48
CA ARG A 217 18.45 34.46 16.62
C ARG A 217 17.02 34.22 16.15
N ILE A 218 16.07 35.09 16.49
CA ILE A 218 14.68 35.04 16.01
C ILE A 218 14.67 35.03 14.48
N THR A 219 15.37 35.95 13.82
CA THR A 219 15.46 36.01 12.35
C THR A 219 16.01 34.71 11.75
N THR A 220 16.97 34.07 12.40
CA THR A 220 17.55 32.81 11.92
C THR A 220 16.58 31.64 12.11
N GLU A 221 15.97 31.51 13.28
CA GLU A 221 15.01 30.42 13.54
C GLU A 221 13.72 30.60 12.74
N ARG A 222 13.26 31.83 12.52
CA ARG A 222 12.13 32.14 11.64
C ARG A 222 12.37 31.65 10.22
N ARG A 223 13.52 31.97 9.64
CA ARG A 223 13.90 31.47 8.31
C ARG A 223 13.96 29.95 8.26
N ARG A 224 14.54 29.30 9.27
CA ARG A 224 14.56 27.82 9.34
C ARG A 224 13.14 27.23 9.41
N TYR A 225 12.24 27.86 10.16
CA TYR A 225 10.84 27.47 10.21
C TYR A 225 10.16 27.62 8.85
N GLU A 226 10.31 28.78 8.19
CA GLU A 226 9.75 29.04 6.85
C GLU A 226 10.28 28.05 5.80
N GLU A 227 11.58 27.74 5.82
CA GLU A 227 12.18 26.72 4.97
C GLU A 227 11.61 25.31 5.22
N ALA A 228 11.43 24.94 6.50
CA ALA A 228 10.85 23.65 6.88
C ALA A 228 9.36 23.54 6.52
N ASP A 229 8.59 24.62 6.68
CA ASP A 229 7.19 24.69 6.30
C ASP A 229 7.01 24.58 4.78
N ALA A 230 7.85 25.28 4.01
CA ALA A 230 7.88 25.16 2.55
C ALA A 230 8.23 23.73 2.09
N ALA A 231 9.23 23.10 2.73
CA ALA A 231 9.60 21.70 2.43
C ALA A 231 8.46 20.72 2.77
N TYR A 232 7.75 20.95 3.88
CA TYR A 232 6.57 20.17 4.27
C TYR A 232 5.44 20.32 3.25
N ALA A 233 5.12 21.55 2.84
CA ALA A 233 4.11 21.84 1.84
C ALA A 233 4.46 21.21 0.48
N ALA A 234 5.72 21.30 0.04
CA ALA A 234 6.20 20.68 -1.19
C ALA A 234 6.07 19.14 -1.16
N THR A 235 6.43 18.52 -0.02
CA THR A 235 6.27 17.07 0.18
C THR A 235 4.80 16.67 0.09
N ARG A 236 3.89 17.45 0.70
CA ARG A 236 2.44 17.22 0.63
C ARG A 236 1.89 17.29 -0.79
N GLN A 237 2.33 18.26 -1.58
CA GLN A 237 1.91 18.40 -2.97
C GLN A 237 2.49 17.30 -3.87
N GLY A 238 3.77 16.94 -3.67
CA GLY A 238 4.46 15.89 -4.44
C GLY A 238 3.87 14.49 -4.27
N LEU A 239 3.33 14.18 -3.10
CA LEU A 239 2.59 12.93 -2.88
C LEU A 239 1.32 12.85 -3.75
N GLY A 240 0.57 13.94 -3.87
CA GLY A 240 -0.61 13.99 -4.74
C GLY A 240 -0.26 13.72 -6.20
N ALA A 241 0.81 14.34 -6.70
CA ALA A 241 1.29 14.11 -8.07
C ALA A 241 1.80 12.67 -8.30
N SER A 242 2.48 12.09 -7.30
CA SER A 242 3.00 10.71 -7.37
C SER A 242 1.87 9.68 -7.39
N ILE A 243 0.82 9.89 -6.60
CA ILE A 243 -0.38 9.04 -6.58
C ILE A 243 -1.15 9.16 -7.91
N ALA A 244 -1.31 10.38 -8.44
CA ALA A 244 -1.98 10.60 -9.73
C ALA A 244 -1.26 9.86 -10.88
N LEU A 245 0.07 9.98 -10.96
CA LEU A 245 0.90 9.23 -11.92
C LEU A 245 0.79 7.71 -11.72
N GLY A 246 0.78 7.23 -10.47
CA GLY A 246 0.60 5.82 -10.14
C GLY A 246 -0.76 5.25 -10.55
N LEU A 247 -1.80 6.10 -10.62
CA LEU A 247 -3.13 5.76 -11.10
C LEU A 247 -3.32 5.97 -12.61
N GLY A 248 -2.27 6.36 -13.34
CA GLY A 248 -2.34 6.65 -14.78
C GLY A 248 -3.11 7.93 -15.12
N LEU A 249 -3.35 8.80 -14.13
CA LEU A 249 -3.95 10.12 -14.34
C LEU A 249 -2.83 11.09 -14.72
N HIS A 250 -2.76 11.44 -16.01
CA HIS A 250 -1.92 12.55 -16.45
C HIS A 250 -2.59 13.89 -16.09
N PRO A 251 -1.79 14.91 -15.71
CA PRO A 251 -2.29 16.25 -15.39
C PRO A 251 -2.88 16.95 -16.62
#